data_AF-A0A1R1MGX8-F1
#
_entry.id   AF-A0A1R1MGX8-F1
#
_cell.length_a   1.000
_cell.length_b   1.000
_cell.length_c   1.000
_cell.angle_alpha   90.00
_cell.angle_beta   90.00
_cell.angle_gamma   90.00
#
_symmetry.space_group_name_H-M   'P 1'
#
loop_
_entity.id
_entity.type
_entity.pdbx_description
1 polymer ?
#
loop_
_entity_poly.entity_id
_entity_poly.type
_entity_poly.pdbx_seq_one_letter_code
_entity_poly.pdbx_strand_id
1 'polypeptide(L)'
;MGGSVMHDRRLIRLARQNLNLLVIFDALMTYRHLSQTAKVLCISQPAVSHALKKLREHYSDELFIKRAGGMHPTPFAESIADSINMLCRSLIFPYLSRRTLIL
;
A
#
# COMPACT_ATOMS: atom_id res chain seq x y z
N MET A 1 15.79 -26.97 26.78
CA MET A 1 14.43 -26.42 26.57
C MET A 1 14.47 -25.45 25.39
N GLY A 2 14.60 -25.98 24.17
CA GLY A 2 14.65 -25.18 22.95
C GLY A 2 13.28 -25.22 22.27
N GLY A 3 12.38 -24.34 22.71
CA GLY A 3 11.15 -24.08 21.99
C GLY A 3 11.52 -23.42 20.66
N SER A 4 11.55 -24.23 19.60
CA SER A 4 11.75 -23.80 18.23
C SER A 4 10.65 -22.80 17.87
N VAL A 5 10.92 -21.51 18.13
CA VAL A 5 10.18 -20.41 17.52
C VAL A 5 10.41 -20.60 16.02
N MET A 6 9.39 -21.13 15.34
CA MET A 6 9.30 -21.10 13.89
C MET A 6 9.52 -19.65 13.47
N HIS A 7 10.72 -19.35 12.99
CA HIS A 7 10.99 -18.10 12.30
C HIS A 7 10.24 -18.21 10.98
N ASP A 8 8.97 -17.80 10.98
CA ASP A 8 8.20 -17.72 9.74
C ASP A 8 8.95 -16.77 8.81
N ARG A 9 9.68 -17.37 7.86
CA ARG A 9 10.49 -16.64 6.88
C ARG A 9 9.63 -15.67 6.08
N ARG A 10 8.30 -15.87 6.02
CA ARG A 10 7.34 -14.96 5.40
C ARG A 10 7.17 -13.70 6.22
N LEU A 11 7.05 -13.80 7.55
CA LEU A 11 6.98 -12.63 8.44
C LEU A 11 8.25 -11.80 8.41
N ILE A 12 9.42 -12.45 8.44
CA ILE A 12 10.71 -11.74 8.30
C ILE A 12 10.81 -11.03 6.96
N ARG A 13 10.36 -11.68 5.87
CA ARG A 13 10.36 -11.07 4.54
C ARG A 13 9.41 -9.88 4.46
N LEU A 14 8.22 -10.00 5.05
CA LEU A 14 7.21 -8.94 5.09
C LEU A 14 7.68 -7.74 5.92
N ALA A 15 8.31 -7.99 7.08
CA ALA A 15 8.85 -6.94 7.94
C ALA A 15 9.96 -6.10 7.27
N ARG A 16 10.64 -6.66 6.26
CA ARG A 16 11.64 -5.95 5.45
C ARG A 16 11.02 -5.15 4.29
N GLN A 17 9.74 -5.35 4.00
CA GLN A 17 9.03 -4.57 2.99
C GLN A 17 8.50 -3.27 3.59
N ASN A 18 8.52 -2.21 2.80
CA ASN A 18 7.90 -0.96 3.19
C ASN A 18 6.37 -1.08 2.99
N LEU A 19 5.63 -1.30 4.08
CA LEU A 19 4.17 -1.46 4.03
C LEU A 19 3.42 -0.21 3.58
N ASN A 20 4.05 0.98 3.64
CA ASN A 20 3.45 2.20 3.09
C ASN A 20 3.24 2.11 1.57
N LEU A 21 3.98 1.23 0.87
CA LEU A 21 3.75 0.98 -0.55
C LEU A 21 2.33 0.47 -0.81
N LEU A 22 1.78 -0.37 0.08
CA LEU A 22 0.44 -0.93 -0.06
C LEU A 22 -0.64 0.14 0.17
N VAL A 23 -0.43 1.03 1.14
CA VAL A 23 -1.32 2.17 1.40
C VAL A 23 -1.34 3.15 0.22
N ILE A 24 -0.16 3.43 -0.36
CA ILE A 24 -0.05 4.30 -1.54
C ILE A 24 -0.72 3.66 -2.76
N PHE A 25 -0.56 2.35 -2.94
CA PHE A 25 -1.25 1.61 -3.99
C PHE A 25 -2.78 1.72 -3.85
N ASP A 26 -3.32 1.43 -2.67
CA ASP A 26 -4.76 1.50 -2.38
C ASP A 26 -5.32 2.92 -2.59
N ALA A 27 -4.58 3.94 -2.16
CA ALA A 27 -4.94 5.32 -2.42
C ALA A 27 -4.91 5.65 -3.92
N LEU A 28 -3.92 5.18 -4.69
CA LEU A 28 -3.90 5.38 -6.15
C LEU A 28 -5.05 4.67 -6.86
N MET A 29 -5.47 3.50 -6.37
CA MET A 29 -6.68 2.82 -6.85
C MET A 29 -7.94 3.67 -6.67
N THR A 30 -7.99 4.46 -5.59
CA THR A 30 -9.13 5.34 -5.28
C THR A 30 -9.07 6.67 -6.04
N TYR A 31 -7.97 7.40 -5.91
CA TYR A 31 -7.89 8.80 -6.35
C TYR A 31 -7.42 8.97 -7.79
N ARG A 32 -6.83 7.94 -8.41
CA ARG A 32 -6.38 7.96 -9.82
C ARG A 32 -5.45 9.14 -10.19
N HIS A 33 -4.82 9.78 -9.22
CA HIS A 33 -3.92 10.92 -9.41
C HIS A 33 -2.81 10.94 -8.36
N LEU A 34 -1.56 11.14 -8.81
CA LEU A 34 -0.39 11.19 -7.92
C LEU A 34 -0.47 12.36 -6.93
N SER A 35 -0.79 13.57 -7.41
CA SER A 35 -0.84 14.77 -6.55
C SER A 35 -1.96 14.70 -5.52
N GLN A 36 -3.14 14.19 -5.91
CA GLN A 36 -4.24 14.01 -4.96
C GLN A 36 -3.91 12.93 -3.93
N THR A 37 -3.30 11.81 -4.35
CA THR A 37 -2.81 10.76 -3.44
C THR A 37 -1.80 11.30 -2.44
N ALA A 38 -0.88 12.15 -2.90
CA ALA A 38 0.10 12.79 -2.01
C ALA A 38 -0.59 13.67 -0.96
N LYS A 39 -1.56 14.48 -1.41
CA LYS A 39 -2.32 15.40 -0.55
C LYS A 39 -3.10 14.66 0.54
N VAL A 40 -3.85 13.61 0.19
CA VAL A 40 -4.68 12.86 1.16
C VAL A 40 -3.85 12.00 2.11
N LEU A 41 -2.67 11.56 1.70
CA LEU A 41 -1.73 10.82 2.55
C LEU A 41 -0.77 11.75 3.31
N CYS A 42 -0.90 13.08 3.18
CA CYS A 42 -0.02 14.07 3.81
C CYS A 42 1.48 13.82 3.53
N ILE A 43 1.83 13.42 2.31
CA ILE A 43 3.21 13.22 1.85
C ILE A 43 3.47 14.02 0.57
N SER A 44 4.73 14.07 0.13
CA SER A 44 5.08 14.75 -1.11
C SER A 44 4.73 13.89 -2.35
N GLN A 45 4.39 14.53 -3.46
CA GLN A 45 4.15 13.82 -4.72
C GLN A 45 5.40 13.03 -5.20
N PRO A 46 6.64 13.52 -5.04
CA PRO A 46 7.83 12.71 -5.32
C PRO A 46 7.90 11.42 -4.49
N ALA A 47 7.44 11.43 -3.24
CA ALA A 47 7.36 10.22 -2.42
C ALA A 47 6.36 9.19 -3.00
N VAL A 48 5.20 9.65 -3.47
CA VAL A 48 4.21 8.79 -4.17
C VAL A 48 4.79 8.23 -5.47
N SER A 49 5.45 9.07 -6.28
CA SER A 49 6.08 8.64 -7.53
C SER A 49 7.17 7.58 -7.30
N HIS A 50 8.02 7.79 -6.29
CA HIS A 50 9.06 6.84 -5.91
C HIS A 50 8.48 5.52 -5.37
N ALA A 51 7.41 5.58 -4.58
CA ALA A 51 6.68 4.39 -4.13
C ALA A 51 6.09 3.61 -5.32
N LEU A 52 5.46 4.30 -6.27
CA LEU A 52 4.94 3.68 -7.49
C LEU A 52 6.06 3.01 -8.30
N LYS A 53 7.22 3.67 -8.45
CA LYS A 53 8.39 3.06 -9.11
C LYS A 53 8.81 1.75 -8.43
N LYS A 54 8.91 1.72 -7.10
CA LYS A 54 9.26 0.51 -6.34
C LYS A 54 8.23 -0.60 -6.50
N LEU A 55 6.94 -0.25 -6.49
CA LEU A 55 5.87 -1.21 -6.73
C LEU A 55 5.97 -1.82 -8.14
N ARG A 56 6.24 -0.99 -9.16
CA ARG A 56 6.44 -1.46 -10.54
C ARG A 56 7.60 -2.43 -10.65
N GLU A 57 8.73 -2.11 -10.03
CA GLU A 57 9.89 -3.01 -9.97
C GLU A 57 9.55 -4.32 -9.25
N HIS A 58 8.82 -4.26 -8.13
CA HIS A 58 8.47 -5.44 -7.36
C HIS A 58 7.54 -6.40 -8.12
N TYR A 59 6.51 -5.85 -8.77
CA TYR A 59 5.51 -6.65 -9.50
C TYR A 59 5.89 -6.91 -10.95
N SER A 60 6.92 -6.24 -11.47
CA SER A 60 7.28 -6.26 -12.89
C SER A 60 6.07 -5.89 -13.79
N ASP A 61 5.29 -4.91 -13.35
CA ASP A 61 4.08 -4.41 -14.02
C ASP A 61 4.01 -2.89 -13.88
N GLU A 62 3.46 -2.16 -14.86
CA GLU A 62 3.36 -0.69 -14.78
C GLU A 62 2.38 -0.20 -13.71
N LEU A 63 1.46 -1.06 -13.26
CA LEU A 63 0.40 -0.88 -12.27
C LEU A 63 -0.60 0.24 -12.59
N PHE A 64 -0.12 1.42 -12.93
CA PHE A 64 -0.90 2.57 -13.32
C PHE A 64 -0.26 3.25 -14.52
N ILE A 65 -1.02 3.45 -15.59
CA ILE A 65 -0.59 4.10 -16.82
C ILE A 65 -1.26 5.48 -16.90
N LYS A 66 -0.48 6.51 -17.21
CA LYS A 66 -1.02 7.86 -17.43
C LYS A 66 -1.83 7.89 -18.72
N ARG A 67 -3.09 8.29 -18.65
CA ARG A 67 -3.99 8.52 -19.80
C ARG A 67 -4.71 9.87 -19.64
N ALA A 68 -5.53 10.22 -20.63
CA ALA A 68 -6.45 11.35 -20.49
C ALA A 68 -7.34 11.12 -19.25
N GLY A 69 -7.41 12.11 -18.36
CA GLY A 69 -8.20 12.02 -17.13
C GLY A 69 -7.47 11.44 -15.90
N GLY A 70 -6.22 10.98 -16.01
CA GLY A 70 -5.42 10.59 -14.84
C GLY A 70 -4.60 9.32 -14.99
N MET A 71 -4.44 8.61 -13.88
CA MET A 71 -3.71 7.35 -13.77
C MET A 71 -4.71 6.19 -13.80
N HIS A 72 -4.63 5.34 -14.83
CA HIS A 72 -5.50 4.18 -14.99
C HIS A 72 -4.77 2.91 -14.58
N PRO A 73 -5.41 2.01 -13.83
CA PRO A 73 -4.77 0.77 -13.41
C PRO A 73 -4.53 -0.15 -14.62
N THR A 74 -3.52 -1.01 -14.53
CA THR A 74 -3.36 -2.16 -15.42
C THR A 74 -4.34 -3.27 -15.00
N PRO A 75 -4.63 -4.25 -15.87
CA PRO A 75 -5.41 -5.42 -15.49
C PRO A 75 -4.81 -6.17 -14.28
N PHE A 76 -3.47 -6.19 -14.19
CA PHE A 76 -2.79 -6.76 -13.03
C PHE A 76 -3.06 -5.98 -11.75
N ALA A 77 -2.94 -4.65 -11.77
CA ALA A 77 -3.28 -3.82 -10.62
C ALA A 77 -4.73 -3.99 -10.16
N GLU A 78 -5.68 -4.11 -11.10
CA GLU A 78 -7.07 -4.41 -10.76
C GLU A 78 -7.20 -5.79 -10.07
N SER A 79 -6.51 -6.81 -10.57
CA SER A 79 -6.58 -8.17 -10.02
C SER A 79 -6.08 -8.29 -8.57
N ILE A 80 -5.16 -7.42 -8.14
CA ILE A 80 -4.60 -7.43 -6.77
C ILE A 80 -5.28 -6.41 -5.84
N ALA A 81 -6.15 -5.56 -6.36
CA ALA A 81 -6.69 -4.41 -5.64
C ALA A 81 -7.47 -4.80 -4.38
N ASP A 82 -8.38 -5.75 -4.50
CA ASP A 82 -9.23 -6.18 -3.40
C ASP A 82 -8.40 -6.83 -2.28
N SER A 83 -7.39 -7.63 -2.64
CA SER A 83 -6.50 -8.27 -1.67
C SER A 83 -5.70 -7.24 -0.87
N ILE A 84 -5.17 -6.20 -1.55
CA ILE A 84 -4.44 -5.12 -0.89
C ILE A 84 -5.39 -4.28 -0.03
N ASN A 85 -6.58 -3.94 -0.52
CA ASN A 85 -7.58 -3.18 0.23
C ASN A 85 -7.96 -3.90 1.53
N MET A 86 -8.23 -5.21 1.46
CA MET A 86 -8.54 -6.04 2.62
C MET A 86 -7.38 -6.05 3.64
N LEU A 87 -6.13 -6.16 3.18
CA LEU A 87 -4.97 -6.13 4.05
C LEU A 87 -4.80 -4.75 4.72
N CYS A 88 -4.98 -3.66 3.98
CA CYS A 88 -4.93 -2.31 4.56
C CYS A 88 -6.01 -2.14 5.62
N ARG A 89 -7.24 -2.59 5.36
CA ARG A 89 -8.34 -2.54 6.34
C ARG A 89 -8.08 -3.38 7.59
N SER A 90 -7.53 -4.58 7.42
CA SER A 90 -7.22 -5.47 8.56
C SER A 90 -6.08 -4.94 9.43
N LEU A 91 -5.16 -4.15 8.85
CA LEU A 91 -4.15 -3.41 9.61
C LEU A 91 -4.76 -2.18 10.30
N ILE A 92 -5.63 -1.42 9.65
CA ILE A 92 -6.16 -0.17 10.21
C ILE A 92 -7.09 -0.43 11.42
N PHE A 93 -7.99 -1.42 11.30
CA PHE A 93 -9.05 -1.64 12.30
C PHE A 93 -8.54 -1.91 13.73
N PRO A 94 -7.51 -2.76 13.94
CA PRO A 94 -6.94 -3.00 15.27
C PRO A 94 -6.13 -1.81 15.82
N TYR A 95 -5.46 -1.03 14.96
CA TYR A 95 -4.53 0.01 15.39
C TYR A 95 -5.16 1.41 15.58
N LEU A 96 -6.38 1.65 15.09
CA LEU A 96 -7.12 2.89 15.36
C LEU A 96 -8.03 2.82 16.59
N SER A 97 -8.15 1.67 17.25
CA SER A 97 -8.98 1.50 18.47
C SER A 97 -8.34 2.01 19.76
N ARG A 98 -7.25 2.80 19.69
CA ARG A 98 -6.60 3.45 20.86
C ARG A 98 -6.69 4.97 20.81
N ARG A 99 -7.90 5.52 20.75
CA ARG A 99 -8.18 6.89 21.21
C ARG A 99 -9.39 6.92 22.14
N THR A 100 -9.08 6.72 23.41
CA THR A 100 -9.45 7.58 24.55
C THR A 100 -10.92 8.04 24.63
N LEU A 101 -11.73 7.26 25.33
CA LEU A 101 -12.83 7.78 26.14
C LEU A 101 -12.21 8.50 27.36
N ILE A 102 -12.09 9.82 27.28
CA ILE A 102 -12.16 10.70 28.45
C ILE A 102 -13.03 11.88 28.01
N LEU A 103 -14.31 11.81 28.38
CA LEU A 103 -15.13 12.96 28.75
C LEU A 103 -15.63 12.68 30.17
#